data_AF-V6HWJ6-F1
#
_entry.id   AF-V6HWJ6-F1
#
_cell.length_a   1.000
_cell.length_b   1.000
_cell.length_c   1.000
_cell.angle_alpha   90.00
_cell.angle_beta   90.00
_cell.angle_gamma   90.00
#
_symmetry.space_group_name_H-M   'P 1'
#
loop_
_entity.id
_entity.type
_entity.pdbx_description
1 polymer ?
#
loop_
_entity_poly.entity_id
_entity_poly.type
_entity_poly.pdbx_seq_one_letter_code
_entity_poly.pdbx_strand_id
1 'polypeptide(L)'
;MPAGKNKLIFYVTFQAYRRSGSLESEFDLPPNHSIRLNFVPKDIEVAFVPFSEEAFKDPKDRKVILKKEKIFEIIASIEPNPEPDEDKPCEIPKD
;
A
#
# COMPACT_ATOMS: atom_id res chain seq x y z
N MET A 1 8.21 -0.51 15.28
CA MET A 1 9.27 -0.67 14.26
C MET A 1 10.53 0.01 14.76
N PRO A 2 11.73 -0.44 14.36
CA PRO A 2 12.96 0.22 14.79
C PRO A 2 12.99 1.67 14.28
N ALA A 3 13.50 2.57 15.11
CA ALA A 3 13.72 3.96 14.72
C ALA A 3 14.80 4.07 13.63
N GLY A 4 14.71 5.13 12.83
CA GLY A 4 15.60 5.41 11.69
C GLY A 4 15.01 5.01 10.35
N LYS A 5 15.88 4.90 9.34
CA LYS A 5 15.51 4.65 7.95
C LYS A 5 15.14 3.19 7.72
N ASN A 6 13.90 2.99 7.29
CA ASN A 6 13.33 1.69 7.00
C ASN A 6 12.73 1.71 5.59
N LYS A 7 13.16 0.77 4.74
CA LYS A 7 12.48 0.51 3.46
C LYS A 7 11.44 -0.58 3.67
N LEU A 8 10.18 -0.27 3.39
CA LEU A 8 9.06 -1.16 3.64
C LEU A 8 8.20 -1.33 2.41
N ILE A 9 7.63 -2.53 2.28
CA ILE A 9 6.65 -2.84 1.24
C ILE A 9 5.38 -3.33 1.92
N PHE A 10 4.29 -2.61 1.70
CA PHE A 10 2.96 -2.96 2.17
C PHE A 10 2.15 -3.54 1.02
N TYR A 11 1.46 -4.65 1.28
CA TYR A 11 0.52 -5.27 0.35
C TYR A 11 -0.80 -5.51 1.06
N VAL A 12 -1.89 -5.10 0.43
CA VAL A 12 -3.25 -5.40 0.89
C VAL A 12 -4.03 -6.05 -0.24
N THR A 13 -4.75 -7.12 0.10
CA THR A 13 -5.67 -7.79 -0.81
C THR A 13 -6.98 -8.02 -0.10
N PHE A 14 -8.07 -7.57 -0.71
CA PHE A 14 -9.41 -7.79 -0.19
C PHE A 14 -10.26 -8.51 -1.24
N GLN A 15 -10.40 -9.82 -1.03
CA GLN A 15 -10.97 -10.72 -2.03
C GLN A 15 -12.45 -10.44 -2.30
N ALA A 16 -13.23 -10.10 -1.27
CA ALA A 16 -14.68 -9.87 -1.39
C ALA A 16 -15.03 -8.78 -2.44
N TYR A 17 -14.17 -7.77 -2.59
CA TYR A 17 -14.37 -6.67 -3.56
C TYR A 17 -13.37 -6.68 -4.70
N ARG A 18 -12.56 -7.76 -4.82
CA ARG A 18 -11.49 -7.92 -5.82
C ARG A 18 -10.62 -6.67 -5.92
N ARG A 19 -10.17 -6.17 -4.78
CA ARG A 19 -9.38 -4.95 -4.68
C ARG A 19 -8.05 -5.24 -4.01
N SER A 20 -6.98 -4.69 -4.56
CA SER A 20 -5.63 -4.82 -4.02
C SER A 20 -4.90 -3.48 -4.07
N GLY A 21 -3.87 -3.34 -3.25
CA GLY A 21 -3.00 -2.18 -3.25
C GLY A 21 -1.60 -2.56 -2.77
N SER A 22 -0.60 -1.83 -3.24
CA SER A 22 0.76 -1.96 -2.74
C SER A 22 1.42 -0.59 -2.60
N LEU A 23 2.29 -0.47 -1.61
CA LEU A 23 3.12 0.70 -1.38
C LEU A 23 4.52 0.24 -0.99
N GLU A 24 5.49 0.58 -1.82
CA GLU A 24 6.92 0.47 -1.49
C GLU A 24 7.43 1.89 -1.21
N SER A 25 7.94 2.10 0.00
CA SER A 25 8.45 3.42 0.39
C SER A 25 9.55 3.29 1.45
N GLU A 26 10.41 4.29 1.48
CA GLU A 26 11.36 4.50 2.57
C GLU A 26 10.75 5.46 3.60
N PHE A 27 10.93 5.14 4.88
CA PHE A 27 10.43 5.90 6.01
C PHE A 27 11.56 6.17 6.98
N ASP A 28 11.76 7.42 7.35
CA ASP A 28 12.64 7.77 8.46
C ASP A 28 11.80 7.89 9.73
N LEU A 29 11.79 6.85 10.56
CA LEU A 29 10.88 6.72 11.70
C LEU A 29 11.53 7.29 12.97
N PRO A 30 11.00 8.37 13.57
CA PRO A 30 11.50 8.85 14.85
C PRO A 30 11.21 7.86 15.98
N PRO A 31 11.91 7.97 17.12
CA PRO A 31 11.54 7.25 18.34
C PRO A 31 10.09 7.52 18.74
N ASN A 32 9.42 6.51 19.31
CA ASN A 32 8.03 6.61 19.76
C ASN A 32 7.01 7.03 18.68
N HIS A 33 7.26 6.71 17.41
CA HIS A 33 6.31 6.91 16.32
C HIS A 33 5.94 5.58 15.66
N SER A 34 4.81 5.59 14.96
CA SER A 34 4.32 4.50 14.13
C SER A 34 3.98 4.99 12.74
N ILE A 35 4.06 4.06 11.78
CA ILE A 35 3.51 4.26 10.45
C ILE A 35 2.01 3.96 10.52
N ARG A 36 1.16 4.93 10.20
CA ARG A 36 -0.27 4.72 9.99
C ARG A 36 -0.53 4.54 8.51
N LEU A 37 -1.35 3.54 8.18
CA LEU A 37 -1.74 3.24 6.82
C LEU A 37 -3.22 3.56 6.66
N ASN A 38 -3.53 4.42 5.70
CA ASN A 38 -4.90 4.67 5.26
C ASN A 38 -5.11 4.00 3.90
N PHE A 39 -6.20 3.25 3.77
CA PHE A 39 -6.55 2.52 2.55
C PHE A 39 -7.72 3.21 1.88
N VAL A 40 -7.45 3.89 0.76
CA VAL A 40 -8.47 4.64 0.02
C VAL A 40 -8.93 3.81 -1.18
N PRO A 41 -10.20 3.37 -1.21
CA PRO A 41 -10.89 2.91 -2.42
C PRO A 41 -10.66 3.80 -3.64
N LYS A 42 -10.03 3.27 -4.70
CA LYS A 42 -9.97 3.93 -6.01
C LYS A 42 -10.34 2.97 -7.14
N ASP A 43 -10.91 3.55 -8.19
CA ASP A 43 -11.13 2.90 -9.47
C ASP A 43 -10.27 3.65 -10.50
N ILE A 44 -9.38 2.93 -11.16
CA ILE A 44 -8.41 3.48 -12.11
C ILE A 44 -8.61 2.85 -13.49
N GLU A 45 -8.13 3.53 -14.53
CA GLU A 45 -8.03 2.97 -15.87
C GLU A 45 -6.58 2.64 -16.17
N VAL A 46 -6.32 1.38 -16.50
CA VAL A 46 -4.98 0.88 -16.76
C VAL A 46 -4.92 0.41 -18.21
N ALA A 47 -3.88 0.85 -18.91
CA ALA A 47 -3.57 0.34 -20.23
C ALA A 47 -3.19 -1.14 -20.11
N PHE A 48 -3.92 -1.99 -20.84
CA PHE A 48 -3.72 -3.41 -20.87
C PHE A 48 -3.64 -3.89 -22.31
N VAL A 49 -2.66 -4.72 -22.62
CA VAL A 49 -2.56 -5.40 -23.91
C VAL A 49 -3.09 -6.83 -23.70
N PRO A 50 -4.19 -7.21 -24.38
CA PRO A 50 -4.70 -8.58 -24.29
C PRO A 50 -3.63 -9.59 -24.71
N PHE A 51 -3.61 -10.73 -24.04
CA PHE A 51 -2.67 -11.80 -24.36
C PHE A 51 -2.70 -12.20 -25.84
N SER A 52 -3.87 -12.19 -26.48
CA SER A 52 -3.98 -12.48 -27.92
C SER A 52 -3.25 -11.46 -28.80
N GLU A 53 -3.19 -10.19 -28.40
CA GLU A 53 -2.40 -9.17 -29.09
C GLU A 53 -0.90 -9.40 -28.86
N GLU A 54 -0.49 -9.82 -27.65
CA GLU A 54 0.91 -10.12 -27.34
C GLU A 54 1.44 -11.37 -28.04
N ALA A 55 0.63 -12.43 -28.07
CA ALA A 55 1.02 -13.75 -28.56
C ALA A 55 1.00 -13.86 -30.09
N PHE A 56 0.13 -13.11 -30.77
CA PHE A 56 -0.13 -13.30 -32.20
C PHE A 56 0.15 -12.07 -33.07
N LYS A 57 0.58 -10.94 -32.51
CA LYS A 57 0.87 -9.72 -33.28
C LYS A 57 2.20 -9.08 -32.95
N ASP A 58 2.80 -8.47 -33.97
CA ASP A 58 3.98 -7.62 -33.83
C ASP A 58 3.70 -6.44 -32.90
N PRO A 59 4.67 -6.01 -32.07
CA PRO A 59 4.48 -4.94 -31.09
C PRO A 59 3.87 -3.65 -31.64
N LYS A 60 4.18 -3.29 -32.90
CA LYS A 60 3.68 -2.10 -33.58
C LYS A 60 2.19 -2.15 -33.94
N ASP A 61 1.63 -3.36 -34.05
CA ASP A 61 0.25 -3.62 -34.49
C ASP A 61 -0.67 -4.01 -33.32
N ARG A 62 -0.13 -4.06 -32.09
CA ARG A 62 -0.87 -4.42 -30.88
C ARG A 62 -1.86 -3.33 -30.51
N LYS A 63 -3.09 -3.74 -30.21
CA LYS A 63 -4.11 -2.86 -29.65
C LYS A 63 -4.03 -2.85 -28.13
N VAL A 64 -3.89 -1.65 -27.58
CA VAL A 64 -4.02 -1.38 -26.14
C VAL A 64 -5.49 -1.12 -25.84
N ILE A 65 -6.02 -1.75 -24.80
CA ILE A 65 -7.34 -1.44 -24.25
C ILE A 65 -7.20 -0.80 -22.88
N LEU A 66 -8.14 0.08 -22.53
CA LEU A 66 -8.24 0.63 -21.18
C LEU A 66 -9.13 -0.30 -20.36
N LYS A 67 -8.56 -0.89 -19.30
CA LYS A 67 -9.27 -1.74 -18.36
C LYS A 67 -9.51 -0.96 -17.07
N LYS A 68 -10.75 -1.00 -16.58
CA LYS A 68 -11.08 -0.48 -15.25
C LYS A 68 -10.60 -1.47 -14.20
N GLU A 69 -9.78 -1.00 -13.27
CA GLU A 69 -9.29 -1.78 -12.14
C GLU A 69 -9.66 -1.12 -10.82
N LYS A 70 -10.04 -1.94 -9.85
CA LYS A 70 -10.35 -1.50 -8.49
C LYS A 70 -9.12 -1.70 -7.63
N ILE A 71 -8.59 -0.63 -7.07
CA ILE A 71 -7.39 -0.67 -6.22
C ILE A 71 -7.61 -0.01 -4.86
N PHE A 72 -6.76 -0.32 -3.89
CA PHE A 72 -6.54 0.51 -2.72
C PHE A 72 -5.32 1.38 -2.97
N GLU A 73 -5.49 2.70 -2.94
CA GLU A 73 -4.36 3.59 -2.70
C GLU A 73 -4.00 3.48 -1.22
N ILE A 74 -2.75 3.10 -0.94
CA ILE A 74 -2.22 3.05 0.41
C ILE A 74 -1.49 4.37 0.66
N ILE A 75 -1.99 5.16 1.59
CA ILE A 75 -1.36 6.40 2.04
C ILE A 75 -0.71 6.11 3.39
N ALA A 76 0.58 6.40 3.51
CA ALA A 76 1.32 6.22 4.75
C ALA A 76 1.65 7.57 5.39
N SER A 77 1.43 7.68 6.69
CA SER A 77 1.86 8.81 7.54
C SER A 77 2.70 8.30 8.70
N ILE A 78 3.59 9.15 9.22
CA ILE A 78 4.34 8.91 10.44
C ILE A 78 3.67 9.72 11.55
N GLU A 79 3.22 9.04 12.59
CA GLU A 79 2.47 9.66 13.69
C GLU A 79 3.05 9.23 15.04
N PRO A 80 3.03 10.11 16.06
CA PRO A 80 3.40 9.73 17.42
C PRO A 80 2.55 8.56 17.89
N ASN A 81 3.17 7.65 18.66
CA ASN A 81 2.39 6.66 19.39
C ASN A 81 1.55 7.36 20.46
N PRO A 82 0.31 6.87 20.70
CA PRO A 82 -0.48 7.37 21.82
C PRO A 82 0.31 7.24 23.13
N GLU A 83 0.05 8.14 24.07
CA GLU A 83 0.62 8.03 25.40
C GLU A 83 0.18 6.72 26.04
N PRO A 84 1.07 6.08 26.81
CA PRO A 84 0.71 4.84 27.43
C PRO A 84 -0.41 5.07 28.45
N ASP A 85 -1.49 4.33 28.34
CA ASP A 85 -2.59 4.33 29.29
C ASP A 85 -2.17 3.53 30.52
N GLU A 86 -1.81 4.24 31.60
CA GLU A 86 -1.35 3.62 32.86
C GLU A 86 -2.43 2.73 33.52
N ASP A 87 -3.71 2.88 33.16
CA ASP A 87 -4.80 2.01 33.62
C ASP A 87 -4.90 0.70 32.81
N LYS A 88 -4.12 0.55 31.72
CA LYS A 88 -4.02 -0.68 30.95
C LYS A 88 -2.71 -1.42 31.26
N PRO A 89 -2.76 -2.53 32.02
CA PRO A 89 -1.57 -3.24 32.52
C PRO A 89 -0.69 -3.90 31.44
N CYS A 90 -1.03 -3.77 30.16
CA CYS A 90 -0.26 -4.26 29.03
C CYS A 90 0.62 -3.20 28.37
N GLU A 91 0.57 -1.95 28.84
CA GLU A 91 1.37 -0.87 28.28
C GLU A 91 2.74 -0.83 28.95
N ILE A 92 3.79 -1.00 28.14
CA ILE A 92 5.16 -1.13 28.63
C ILE A 92 5.60 0.25 29.17
N PRO A 93 6.04 0.34 30.43
CA PRO A 93 6.52 1.58 31.01
C PRO A 93 7.69 2.15 30.20
N LYS A 94 7.74 3.48 30.07
CA LYS A 94 8.91 4.17 29.53
C LYS A 94 9.96 4.28 30.64
N ASP A 95 11.04 3.52 30.52
CA ASP A 95 12.31 3.80 31.21
C ASP A 95 13.00 5.04 30.61
#